data_AF-A0A6A9T1K1-F1
#
_entry.id   AF-A0A6A9T1K1-F1
#
_cell.length_a   1.000
_cell.length_b   1.000
_cell.length_c   1.000
_cell.angle_alpha   90.00
_cell.angle_beta   90.00
_cell.angle_gamma   90.00
#
_symmetry.space_group_name_H-M   'P 1'
#
loop_
_entity.id
_entity.type
_entity.pdbx_description
1 polymer ?
#
loop_
_entity_poly.entity_id
_entity_poly.type
_entity_poly.pdbx_seq_one_letter_code
_entity_poly.pdbx_strand_id
1 'polypeptide(L)' 'MRRNRYREDSIEKAADFYDMNKSDAVAYACEDVVEVLRAAERVLEREDLTFEQRREIAETFWTRATSFEVGFDVERVRD' A
#
# COMPACT_ATOMS: atom_id res chain seq x y z
N MET A 1 -23.68 11.99 -15.17
CA MET A 1 -22.36 11.56 -15.70
C MET A 1 -21.20 12.01 -14.78
N ARG A 2 -21.05 11.46 -13.56
CA ARG A 2 -19.91 11.79 -12.66
C ARG A 2 -18.90 10.65 -12.51
N ARG A 3 -19.32 9.40 -12.72
CA ARG A 3 -18.49 8.19 -12.50
C ARG A 3 -17.50 7.91 -13.64
N ASN A 4 -17.76 8.41 -14.85
CA ASN A 4 -16.86 8.22 -15.99
C ASN A 4 -15.57 9.06 -15.83
N ARG A 5 -15.74 10.35 -15.50
CA ARG A 5 -14.63 11.29 -15.31
C ARG A 5 -13.61 10.82 -14.26
N TYR A 6 -14.07 10.29 -13.12
CA TYR A 6 -13.16 9.78 -12.09
C TYR A 6 -12.29 8.59 -12.57
N ARG A 7 -12.87 7.69 -13.39
CA ARG A 7 -12.13 6.55 -13.94
C ARG A 7 -11.14 7.02 -15.00
N GLU A 8 -11.59 7.89 -15.90
CA GLU A 8 -10.75 8.52 -16.92
C GLU A 8 -9.57 9.24 -16.28
N ASP A 9 -9.81 10.09 -15.26
CA ASP A 9 -8.75 10.82 -14.54
C ASP A 9 -7.76 9.88 -13.83
N SER A 10 -8.22 8.75 -13.29
CA SER A 10 -7.33 7.79 -12.61
C SER A 10 -6.45 7.03 -13.60
N ILE A 11 -6.99 6.70 -14.76
CA ILE A 11 -6.26 6.03 -15.84
C ILE A 11 -5.27 7.00 -16.50
N GLU A 12 -5.63 8.27 -16.67
CA GLU A 12 -4.73 9.32 -17.14
C GLU A 12 -3.50 9.44 -16.22
N LYS A 13 -3.72 9.50 -14.90
CA LYS A 13 -2.61 9.56 -13.93
C LYS A 13 -1.69 8.35 -13.97
N ALA A 14 -2.25 7.15 -14.15
CA ALA A 14 -1.44 5.95 -14.31
C ALA A 14 -0.63 6.02 -15.61
N ALA A 15 -1.26 6.40 -16.73
CA ALA A 15 -0.58 6.56 -18.01
C ALA A 15 0.56 7.59 -17.95
N ASP A 16 0.34 8.73 -17.30
CA ASP A 16 1.36 9.76 -17.08
C ASP A 16 2.50 9.28 -16.18
N PHE A 17 2.18 8.52 -15.11
CA PHE A 17 3.20 7.99 -14.18
C PHE A 17 4.10 6.95 -14.85
N TYR A 18 3.51 6.03 -15.62
CA TYR A 18 4.25 4.97 -16.31
C TYR A 18 4.84 5.41 -17.64
N ASP A 19 4.48 6.60 -18.16
CA ASP A 19 4.81 7.11 -19.50
C ASP A 19 4.42 6.11 -20.61
N MET A 20 3.19 5.62 -20.54
CA MET A 20 2.67 4.56 -21.41
C MET A 20 1.24 4.83 -21.86
N ASN A 21 0.76 4.03 -22.82
CA ASN A 21 -0.65 4.07 -23.17
C ASN A 21 -1.53 3.61 -21.99
N LYS A 22 -2.80 4.02 -22.03
CA LYS A 22 -3.78 3.79 -20.95
C LYS A 22 -4.00 2.31 -20.62
N SER A 23 -3.87 1.41 -21.60
CA SER A 23 -4.08 -0.02 -21.39
C SER A 23 -2.92 -0.65 -20.63
N ASP A 24 -1.69 -0.40 -21.06
CA ASP A 24 -0.49 -0.94 -20.43
C ASP A 24 -0.30 -0.35 -19.02
N ALA A 25 -0.53 0.94 -18.86
CA ALA A 25 -0.45 1.60 -17.55
C ALA A 25 -1.42 1.04 -16.51
N VAL A 26 -2.64 0.63 -16.93
CA VAL A 26 -3.60 -0.01 -16.03
C VAL A 26 -3.15 -1.42 -15.65
N ALA A 27 -2.61 -2.19 -16.60
CA ALA A 27 -2.08 -3.52 -16.31
C ALA A 27 -0.93 -3.44 -15.29
N TYR A 28 0.00 -2.51 -15.48
CA TYR A 28 1.15 -2.33 -14.59
C TYR A 28 0.73 -1.83 -13.22
N ALA A 29 -0.18 -0.85 -13.13
CA ALA A 29 -0.72 -0.39 -11.85
C ALA A 29 -1.38 -1.53 -11.04
N CYS A 30 -2.06 -2.47 -11.71
CA CYS A 30 -2.67 -3.63 -11.06
C CYS A 30 -1.65 -4.66 -10.59
N GLU A 31 -0.52 -4.81 -11.27
CA GLU A 31 0.58 -5.69 -10.85
C GLU A 31 1.36 -5.06 -9.69
N ASP A 32 1.78 -3.80 -9.86
CA ASP A 32 2.61 -3.09 -8.89
C ASP A 32 1.92 -2.87 -7.55
N VAL A 33 0.61 -2.61 -7.52
CA VAL A 33 -0.11 -2.40 -6.25
C VAL A 33 -0.02 -3.63 -5.34
N VAL A 34 -0.02 -4.84 -5.91
CA VAL A 34 0.11 -6.08 -5.15
C VAL A 34 1.54 -6.20 -4.60
N GLU A 35 2.55 -5.93 -5.43
CA GLU A 35 3.94 -6.03 -5.02
C GLU A 35 4.36 -4.97 -3.99
N VAL A 36 3.84 -3.74 -4.11
CA VAL A 36 4.05 -2.67 -3.13
C VAL A 36 3.45 -3.03 -1.78
N LEU A 37 2.23 -3.58 -1.75
CA LEU A 37 1.61 -4.01 -0.49
C LEU A 37 2.39 -5.15 0.17
N ARG A 38 2.85 -6.14 -0.61
CA ARG A 38 3.74 -7.20 -0.10
C ARG A 38 5.06 -6.64 0.43
N ALA A 39 5.61 -5.60 -0.20
CA ALA A 39 6.82 -4.95 0.28
C ALA A 39 6.57 -4.20 1.59
N ALA A 40 5.43 -3.52 1.73
CA ALA A 40 5.02 -2.86 2.96
C ALA A 40 4.84 -3.86 4.11
N GLU A 41 4.22 -5.03 3.87
CA GLU A 41 4.10 -6.12 4.85
C GLU A 41 5.48 -6.56 5.35
N ARG A 42 6.41 -6.87 4.42
CA ARG A 42 7.78 -7.26 4.79
C ARG A 42 8.51 -6.20 5.61
N VAL A 43 8.28 -4.91 5.32
CA VAL A 43 8.85 -3.83 6.13
C VAL A 43 8.22 -3.84 7.52
N LEU A 44 6.90 -3.96 7.62
CA LEU A 44 6.16 -3.98 8.88
C LEU A 44 6.50 -5.19 9.76
N GLU A 45 7.00 -6.29 9.20
CA GLU A 45 7.44 -7.49 9.94
C GLU A 45 8.82 -7.35 10.57
N ARG A 46 9.65 -6.41 10.12
CA ARG A 46 11.05 -6.26 10.56
C ARG A 46 11.20 -6.05 12.07
N GLU A 47 11.98 -6.92 12.71
CA GLU A 47 12.23 -6.92 14.16
C GLU A 47 12.90 -5.64 14.69
N ASP A 48 13.57 -4.87 13.83
CA ASP A 48 14.26 -3.62 14.24
C ASP A 48 13.36 -2.38 14.27
N LEU A 49 12.08 -2.50 13.88
CA LEU A 49 11.12 -1.42 13.99
C LEU A 49 10.46 -1.38 15.38
N THR A 50 10.42 -0.19 15.98
CA THR A 50 9.59 0.04 17.17
C THR A 50 8.11 -0.04 16.80
N PHE A 51 7.26 -0.21 17.82
CA PHE A 51 5.81 -0.22 17.63
C PHE A 51 5.31 1.09 16.99
N GLU A 52 5.78 2.25 17.45
CA GLU A 52 5.42 3.54 16.86
C GLU A 52 5.82 3.64 15.39
N GLN A 53 7.00 3.13 15.01
CA GLN A 53 7.44 3.12 13.61
C GLN A 53 6.58 2.19 12.75
N ARG A 54 6.26 0.98 13.24
CA ARG A 54 5.34 0.07 12.54
C ARG A 54 3.98 0.72 12.35
N ARG A 55 3.46 1.40 13.37
CA ARG A 55 2.20 2.13 13.29
C ARG A 55 2.24 3.28 12.28
N GLU A 56 3.27 4.10 12.30
CA GLU A 56 3.44 5.21 11.35
C GLU A 56 3.48 4.70 9.89
N ILE A 57 4.23 3.63 9.65
CA ILE A 57 4.32 2.98 8.33
C ILE A 57 2.94 2.43 7.92
N ALA A 58 2.25 1.73 8.82
CA ALA A 58 0.91 1.19 8.57
C ALA A 58 -0.11 2.28 8.22
N GLU A 59 -0.10 3.40 8.95
CA GLU A 59 -0.95 4.56 8.68
C GLU A 59 -0.60 5.24 7.34
N THR A 60 0.69 5.26 6.97
CA THR A 60 1.16 5.82 5.69
C THR A 60 0.67 5.01 4.48
N PHE A 61 0.66 3.68 4.59
CA PHE A 61 0.16 2.80 3.52
C PHE A 61 -1.37 2.59 3.54
N TRP A 62 -2.10 3.35 4.36
CA TRP A 62 -3.55 3.28 4.37
C TRP A 62 -4.12 3.76 3.03
N THR A 63 -4.84 2.85 2.35
CA THR A 63 -5.60 3.18 1.14
C THR A 63 -7.07 2.82 1.34
N ARG A 64 -7.91 3.18 0.36
CA ARG A 64 -9.33 2.76 0.36
C ARG A 64 -9.52 1.25 0.35
N ALA A 65 -8.54 0.48 -0.13
CA ALA A 65 -8.64 -0.96 -0.31
C ALA A 65 -7.87 -1.77 0.75
N THR A 66 -6.93 -1.14 1.47
CA THR A 66 -6.03 -1.84 2.38
C THR A 66 -5.77 -1.02 3.65
N SER A 67 -5.82 -1.70 4.79
CA SER A 67 -5.36 -1.22 6.09
C SER A 67 -4.51 -2.31 6.73
N PHE A 68 -3.47 -1.91 7.47
CA PHE A 68 -2.65 -2.82 8.26
C PHE A 68 -3.04 -2.73 9.74
N GLU A 69 -3.21 -3.87 10.40
CA GLU A 69 -3.38 -3.93 11.86
C GLU A 69 -2.01 -4.21 12.49
N VAL A 70 -1.59 -3.34 13.41
CA VAL A 70 -0.33 -3.49 14.15
C VAL A 70 -0.67 -3.93 15.57
N GLY A 71 -0.25 -5.14 15.95
CA GLY A 71 -0.45 -5.71 17.28
C GLY A 71 0.78 -5.58 18.19
N PHE A 72 0.60 -5.95 19.46
CA PHE A 72 1.69 -6.08 20.43
C PHE A 72 1.81 -7.55 20.86
N ASP A 73 3.03 -8.08 20.91
CA ASP A 73 3.33 -9.36 21.56
C ASP A 73 3.65 -9.11 23.04
N VAL A 74 2.98 -9.86 23.93
CA VAL A 74 3.25 -9.82 25.38
C VAL A 74 3.92 -11.12 25.79
N GLU A 75 5.23 -11.08 26.06
CA GLU A 75 5.92 -12.20 26.69
C GLU A 75 5.94 -12.08 28.21
N ARG A 76 5.64 -13.19 28.88
CA ARG A 76 5.66 -13.29 30.34
C ARG A 76 7.06 -13.68 30.80
N VAL A 77 7.79 -12.76 31.42
CA VAL A 77 9.04 -13.05 32.12
C VAL A 77 8.73 -13.69 33.49
N ARG A 78 9.41 -14.80 33.83
CA ARG A 78 9.40 -15.39 35.18
C ARG A 78 10.75 -15.11 35.83
N ASP A 79 10.73 -14.58 37.04
CA ASP A 79 11.89 -14.40 37.93
C ASP A 79 12.42 -15.75 38.44
#